data_AF-A0AAJ6JCX5-F1
#
_entry.id   AF-A0AAJ6JCX5-F1
#
_cell.length_a   1.000
_cell.length_b   1.000
_cell.length_c   1.000
_cell.angle_alpha   90.00
_cell.angle_beta   90.00
_cell.angle_gamma   90.00
#
_symmetry.space_group_name_H-M   'P 1'
#
loop_
_entity.id
_entity.type
_entity.pdbx_description
1 polymer ?
#
loop_
_entity_poly.entity_id
_entity_poly.type
_entity_poly.pdbx_seq_one_letter_code
_entity_poly.pdbx_strand_id
1 'polypeptide(L)'
;MLCAFTILGFSGLYVVGDLSRYQEAISKSEGHVAMRGVSNPEQLDQALKQHPSNVILKMIALASLDATEMDAAARRLLTGAEQKDLPKAIDLASSRSDLDALLRDLKAAEGSIATFEPRYIALVNSKRDKLEGEARSLRVGNDTIRRFMSMVDAQHTEIIAVAAKLAAAHAEYYKAYDKCVTLLLREFGIYKVKDGQFVFPFQLTADNYNRAAAAMMAATKRIAELDDEMTALGPSQLNRWKAFVEQ
;
A
#
# COMPACT_ATOMS: atom_id res chain seq x y z
N MET A 1 -13.19 -8.10 73.06
CA MET A 1 -12.40 -7.16 72.22
C MET A 1 -11.54 -7.98 71.28
N LEU A 2 -11.75 -7.78 69.98
CA LEU A 2 -10.94 -8.05 68.78
C LEU A 2 -10.26 -9.42 68.53
N CYS A 3 -10.68 -9.97 67.38
CA CYS A 3 -10.04 -10.95 66.51
C CYS A 3 -8.69 -10.48 65.93
N ALA A 4 -7.86 -11.42 65.48
CA ALA A 4 -7.15 -11.30 64.19
C ALA A 4 -6.62 -12.65 63.70
N PHE A 5 -7.39 -13.30 62.81
CA PHE A 5 -6.86 -14.29 61.86
C PHE A 5 -6.12 -13.53 60.75
N THR A 6 -4.85 -13.84 60.54
CA THR A 6 -4.10 -13.41 59.35
C THR A 6 -3.75 -14.63 58.51
N ILE A 7 -4.59 -14.90 57.51
CA ILE A 7 -4.23 -15.68 56.33
C ILE A 7 -4.74 -14.86 55.15
N LEU A 8 -3.85 -14.50 54.22
CA LEU A 8 -4.09 -14.47 52.76
C LEU A 8 -3.10 -13.53 52.08
N GLY A 9 -2.36 -14.05 51.10
CA GLY A 9 -1.60 -13.18 50.21
C GLY A 9 -0.68 -13.87 49.20
N PHE A 10 -1.05 -15.00 48.58
CA PHE A 10 -0.25 -15.55 47.47
C PHE A 10 -1.02 -16.21 46.31
N SER A 11 -2.36 -16.15 46.26
CA SER A 11 -3.15 -16.78 45.18
C SER A 11 -3.53 -15.84 44.01
N GLY A 12 -3.17 -14.56 44.07
CA GLY A 12 -3.60 -13.57 43.05
C GLY A 12 -2.89 -13.68 41.70
N LEU A 13 -1.62 -14.10 41.67
CA LEU A 13 -0.82 -14.11 40.43
C LEU A 13 -1.15 -15.29 39.50
N TYR A 14 -1.55 -16.43 40.05
CA TYR A 14 -1.92 -17.61 39.25
C TYR A 14 -3.27 -17.44 38.55
N VAL A 15 -4.22 -16.76 39.19
CA VAL A 15 -5.59 -16.58 38.66
C VAL A 15 -5.63 -15.56 37.51
N VAL A 16 -4.76 -14.55 37.52
CA VAL A 16 -4.70 -13.53 36.43
C VAL A 16 -4.19 -14.14 35.11
N GLY A 17 -3.20 -15.03 35.16
CA GLY A 17 -2.71 -15.72 33.95
C GLY A 17 -3.75 -16.67 33.35
N ASP A 18 -4.54 -17.33 34.18
CA ASP A 18 -5.57 -18.27 33.73
C ASP A 18 -6.76 -17.54 33.09
N LEU A 19 -7.24 -16.46 33.71
CA LEU A 19 -8.31 -15.60 33.17
C LEU A 19 -7.97 -15.01 31.79
N SER A 20 -6.73 -14.57 31.58
CA SER A 20 -6.30 -14.07 30.26
C SER A 20 -6.38 -15.14 29.17
N ARG A 21 -6.06 -16.39 29.50
CA ARG A 21 -6.15 -17.52 28.55
C ARG A 21 -7.59 -17.89 28.25
N TYR A 22 -8.48 -17.86 29.25
CA TYR A 22 -9.91 -18.07 29.03
C TYR A 22 -10.54 -16.95 28.20
N GLN A 23 -10.23 -15.69 28.49
CA GLN A 23 -10.70 -14.55 27.71
C GLN A 23 -10.19 -14.60 26.26
N GLU A 24 -8.95 -15.04 26.06
CA GLU A 24 -8.39 -15.25 24.73
C GLU A 24 -9.10 -16.38 23.98
N ALA A 25 -9.34 -17.53 24.62
CA ALA A 25 -10.05 -18.66 24.00
C ALA A 25 -11.50 -18.28 23.61
N ILE A 26 -12.21 -17.54 24.47
CA ILE A 26 -13.54 -17.00 24.17
C ILE A 26 -13.45 -16.02 23.01
N SER A 27 -12.49 -15.09 23.03
CA SER A 27 -12.31 -14.11 21.96
C SER A 27 -11.97 -14.74 20.62
N LYS A 28 -11.17 -15.82 20.60
CA LYS A 28 -10.89 -16.59 19.39
C LYS A 28 -12.13 -17.29 18.85
N SER A 29 -12.90 -17.97 19.71
CA SER A 29 -14.13 -18.65 19.31
C SER A 29 -15.18 -17.66 18.77
N GLU A 30 -15.41 -16.56 19.48
CA GLU A 30 -16.32 -15.49 19.02
C GLU A 30 -15.80 -14.81 17.75
N GLY A 31 -14.49 -14.57 17.68
CA GLY A 31 -13.83 -13.98 16.53
C GLY A 31 -13.96 -14.86 15.28
N HIS A 32 -13.82 -16.17 15.43
CA HIS A 32 -14.03 -17.13 14.35
C HIS A 32 -15.47 -17.11 13.82
N VAL A 33 -16.47 -17.09 14.71
CA VAL A 33 -17.88 -17.00 14.32
C VAL A 33 -18.16 -15.67 13.60
N ALA A 34 -17.66 -14.56 14.14
CA ALA A 34 -17.85 -13.24 13.56
C ALA A 34 -17.16 -13.11 12.18
N MET A 35 -15.93 -13.60 12.04
CA MET A 35 -15.17 -13.54 10.80
C MET A 35 -15.72 -14.43 9.68
N ARG A 36 -16.56 -15.44 10.00
CA ARG A 36 -17.14 -16.35 8.99
C ARG A 36 -18.02 -15.61 7.98
N GLY A 37 -18.73 -14.57 8.41
CA GLY A 37 -19.56 -13.71 7.58
C GLY A 37 -18.84 -12.50 6.98
N VAL A 38 -17.57 -12.27 7.34
CA VAL A 38 -16.80 -11.10 6.91
C VAL A 38 -16.14 -11.39 5.56
N SER A 39 -16.36 -10.53 4.58
CA SER A 39 -15.81 -10.63 3.22
C SER A 39 -15.19 -9.33 2.73
N ASN A 40 -15.40 -8.23 3.46
CA ASN A 40 -14.80 -6.92 3.19
C ASN A 40 -14.53 -6.16 4.51
N PRO A 41 -13.76 -5.05 4.47
CA PRO A 41 -13.44 -4.24 5.65
C PRO A 41 -14.67 -3.65 6.36
N GLU A 42 -15.74 -3.30 5.63
CA GLU A 42 -16.96 -2.75 6.22
C GLU A 42 -17.67 -3.77 7.11
N GLN A 43 -17.69 -5.04 6.69
CA GLN A 43 -18.24 -6.13 7.48
C GLN A 43 -17.37 -6.44 8.71
N LEU A 44 -16.05 -6.23 8.64
CA LEU A 44 -15.18 -6.33 9.80
C LEU A 44 -15.50 -5.25 10.84
N ASP A 45 -15.75 -4.01 10.41
CA ASP A 45 -16.19 -2.92 11.30
C ASP A 45 -17.58 -3.23 11.91
N GLN A 46 -18.49 -3.83 11.14
CA GLN A 46 -19.78 -4.28 11.65
C GLN A 46 -19.63 -5.41 12.69
N ALA A 47 -18.75 -6.38 12.44
CA ALA A 47 -18.44 -7.45 13.38
C ALA A 47 -17.85 -6.89 14.69
N LEU A 48 -16.98 -5.88 14.60
CA LEU A 48 -16.46 -5.17 15.77
C LEU A 48 -17.54 -4.44 16.57
N LYS A 49 -18.51 -3.81 15.90
CA LYS A 49 -19.64 -3.16 16.58
C LYS A 49 -20.51 -4.16 17.33
N GLN A 50 -20.67 -5.36 16.79
CA GLN A 50 -21.41 -6.45 17.44
C GLN A 50 -20.62 -7.09 18.59
N HIS A 51 -19.29 -7.11 18.49
CA HIS A 51 -18.38 -7.72 19.47
C HIS A 51 -17.29 -6.74 19.94
N PRO A 52 -17.66 -5.62 20.60
CA PRO A 52 -16.72 -4.52 20.92
C PRO A 52 -15.68 -4.90 21.98
N SER A 53 -15.87 -6.00 22.70
CA SER A 53 -14.92 -6.53 23.68
C SER A 53 -13.93 -7.54 23.10
N ASN A 54 -14.13 -7.98 21.85
CA ASN A 54 -13.31 -9.03 21.25
C ASN A 54 -11.93 -8.48 20.84
N VAL A 55 -10.89 -8.90 21.56
CA VAL A 55 -9.52 -8.42 21.35
C VAL A 55 -8.92 -8.91 20.02
N ILE A 56 -9.32 -10.09 19.54
CA ILE A 56 -8.84 -10.66 18.29
C ILE A 56 -9.38 -9.88 17.09
N LEU A 57 -10.68 -9.55 17.09
CA LEU A 57 -11.29 -8.70 16.06
C LEU A 57 -10.65 -7.30 16.05
N LYS A 58 -10.32 -6.75 17.23
CA LYS A 58 -9.60 -5.46 17.31
C LYS A 58 -8.23 -5.54 16.66
N MET A 59 -7.45 -6.59 16.93
CA MET A 59 -6.14 -6.79 16.31
C MET A 59 -6.25 -6.86 14.77
N ILE A 60 -7.21 -7.63 14.27
CA ILE A 60 -7.45 -7.78 12.82
C ILE A 60 -7.85 -6.44 12.17
N ALA A 61 -8.70 -5.66 12.85
CA ALA A 61 -9.08 -4.35 12.36
C ALA A 61 -7.93 -3.34 12.34
N LEU A 62 -7.06 -3.33 13.35
CA LEU A 62 -5.86 -2.50 13.35
C LEU A 62 -4.94 -2.84 12.17
N ALA A 63 -4.69 -4.13 11.92
CA ALA A 63 -3.88 -4.57 10.78
C ALA A 63 -4.53 -4.25 9.42
N SER A 64 -5.87 -4.30 9.34
CA SER A 64 -6.61 -3.98 8.11
C SER A 64 -6.60 -2.48 7.81
N LEU A 65 -6.69 -1.65 8.85
CA LEU A 65 -6.55 -0.20 8.75
C LEU A 65 -5.14 0.17 8.27
N ASP A 66 -4.09 -0.40 8.89
CA ASP A 66 -2.71 -0.15 8.49
C ASP A 66 -2.45 -0.55 7.03
N ALA A 67 -3.00 -1.68 6.57
CA ALA A 67 -2.91 -2.09 5.17
C ALA A 67 -3.48 -1.04 4.21
N THR A 68 -4.65 -0.51 4.55
CA THR A 68 -5.37 0.49 3.76
C THR A 68 -4.60 1.81 3.72
N GLU A 69 -4.04 2.21 4.87
CA GLU A 69 -3.20 3.41 4.96
C GLU A 69 -1.88 3.25 4.21
N MET A 70 -1.29 2.05 4.20
CA MET A 70 -0.09 1.72 3.43
C MET A 70 -0.33 1.75 1.92
N ASP A 71 -1.46 1.23 1.43
CA ASP A 71 -1.86 1.35 0.02
C ASP A 71 -2.05 2.82 -0.36
N ALA A 72 -2.86 3.55 0.42
CA ALA A 72 -3.09 4.98 0.18
C ALA A 72 -1.79 5.80 0.21
N ALA A 73 -0.83 5.44 1.07
CA ALA A 73 0.47 6.08 1.10
C ALA A 73 1.36 5.72 -0.09
N ALA A 74 1.35 4.45 -0.55
CA ALA A 74 2.05 4.05 -1.76
C ALA A 74 1.56 4.88 -2.95
N ARG A 75 0.24 4.95 -3.14
CA ARG A 75 -0.39 5.78 -4.18
C ARG A 75 0.03 7.24 -4.06
N ARG A 76 -0.08 7.86 -2.88
CA ARG A 76 0.33 9.27 -2.69
C ARG A 76 1.81 9.52 -2.99
N LEU A 77 2.70 8.60 -2.63
CA LEU A 77 4.14 8.76 -2.88
C LEU A 77 4.49 8.59 -4.36
N LEU A 78 3.71 7.80 -5.11
CA LEU A 78 3.89 7.56 -6.55
C LEU A 78 3.20 8.63 -7.40
N THR A 79 1.95 8.97 -7.09
CA THR A 79 1.16 9.99 -7.78
C THR A 79 1.56 11.41 -7.38
N GLY A 80 2.28 11.60 -6.27
CA GLY A 80 2.80 12.90 -5.83
C GLY A 80 3.75 13.58 -6.83
N ALA A 81 4.12 12.87 -7.90
CA ALA A 81 4.87 13.37 -9.04
C ALA A 81 4.01 13.68 -10.30
N GLU A 82 2.74 13.25 -10.36
CA GLU A 82 2.13 12.92 -11.66
C GLU A 82 0.80 13.61 -12.03
N GLN A 83 0.25 14.52 -11.22
CA GLN A 83 -1.03 15.17 -11.57
C GLN A 83 -0.99 16.69 -11.54
N LYS A 84 -0.10 17.26 -12.35
CA LYS A 84 -0.50 18.43 -13.15
C LYS A 84 -1.02 17.86 -14.46
N ASP A 85 -2.27 18.15 -14.80
CA ASP A 85 -2.90 17.75 -16.07
C ASP A 85 -1.89 17.92 -17.20
N LEU A 86 -1.34 16.79 -17.68
CA LEU A 86 -0.37 16.80 -18.76
C LEU A 86 -1.07 17.47 -19.95
N PRO A 87 -0.52 18.57 -20.49
CA PRO A 87 -1.15 19.27 -21.60
C PRO A 87 -1.34 18.30 -22.77
N LYS A 88 -2.40 18.49 -23.56
CA LYS A 88 -2.65 17.62 -24.71
C LYS A 88 -1.45 17.68 -25.66
N ALA A 89 -1.18 16.59 -26.38
CA ALA A 89 -0.07 16.51 -27.32
C ALA A 89 -0.01 17.70 -28.32
N ILE A 90 -1.17 18.21 -28.75
CA ILE A 90 -1.29 19.38 -29.63
C ILE A 90 -0.81 20.67 -28.93
N ASP A 91 -1.14 20.84 -27.66
CA ASP A 91 -0.76 22.02 -26.88
C ASP A 91 0.77 22.01 -26.66
N LEU A 92 1.32 20.85 -26.27
CA LEU A 92 2.77 20.64 -26.12
C LEU A 92 3.54 20.90 -27.41
N ALA A 93 2.98 20.54 -28.57
CA ALA A 93 3.63 20.71 -29.85
C ALA A 93 3.85 22.17 -30.26
N SER A 94 3.07 23.09 -29.70
CA SER A 94 3.02 24.50 -30.08
C SER A 94 4.05 25.37 -29.36
N SER A 95 4.65 24.87 -28.28
CA SER A 95 5.48 25.65 -27.37
C SER A 95 6.72 24.87 -26.93
N ARG A 96 7.89 25.33 -27.36
CA ARG A 96 9.17 24.77 -26.92
C ARG A 96 9.36 24.91 -25.42
N SER A 97 8.94 26.04 -24.84
CA SER A 97 9.04 26.27 -23.39
C SER A 97 8.21 25.29 -22.59
N ASP A 98 7.06 24.84 -23.11
CA ASP A 98 6.19 23.88 -22.44
C ASP A 98 6.80 22.48 -22.48
N LEU A 99 7.44 22.10 -23.60
CA LEU A 99 8.23 20.87 -23.69
C LEU A 99 9.43 20.90 -22.72
N ASP A 100 10.13 22.02 -22.60
CA ASP A 100 11.23 22.18 -21.64
C ASP A 100 10.74 22.11 -20.19
N ALA A 101 9.56 22.67 -19.90
CA ALA A 101 8.92 22.58 -18.59
C ALA A 101 8.54 21.13 -18.25
N LEU A 102 7.88 20.45 -19.19
CA LEU A 102 7.53 19.04 -19.06
C LEU A 102 8.76 18.17 -18.83
N LEU A 103 9.86 18.40 -19.56
CA LEU A 103 11.10 17.65 -19.37
C LEU A 103 11.67 17.83 -17.95
N ARG A 104 11.59 19.03 -17.37
CA ARG A 104 12.01 19.27 -15.97
C ARG A 104 11.10 18.55 -14.98
N ASP A 105 9.80 18.59 -15.20
CA ASP A 105 8.81 17.93 -14.35
C ASP A 105 9.01 16.40 -14.37
N LEU A 106 9.28 15.81 -15.54
CA LEU A 106 9.60 14.39 -15.69
C LEU A 106 10.87 13.99 -14.92
N LYS A 107 11.92 14.81 -14.96
CA LYS A 107 13.15 14.58 -14.18
C LYS A 107 12.92 14.68 -12.68
N ALA A 108 12.07 15.63 -12.24
CA ALA A 108 11.69 15.73 -10.84
C ALA A 108 10.88 14.50 -10.40
N ALA A 109 9.99 14.00 -11.27
CA ALA A 109 9.22 12.79 -11.04
C ALA A 109 10.11 11.55 -10.90
N GLU A 110 11.04 11.34 -11.83
CA GLU A 110 12.03 10.24 -11.76
C GLU A 110 12.86 10.31 -10.47
N GLY A 111 13.30 11.52 -10.07
CA GLY A 111 13.99 11.74 -8.80
C GLY A 111 13.14 11.39 -7.57
N SER A 112 11.84 11.70 -7.60
CA SER A 112 10.91 11.30 -6.53
C SER A 112 10.80 9.78 -6.42
N ILE A 113 10.64 9.08 -7.56
CA ILE A 113 10.57 7.61 -7.60
C ILE A 113 11.87 6.97 -7.07
N ALA A 114 13.04 7.55 -7.35
CA ALA A 114 14.31 7.05 -6.80
C ALA A 114 14.37 7.09 -5.26
N THR A 115 13.57 7.95 -4.62
CA THR A 115 13.44 8.02 -3.15
C THR A 115 12.24 7.26 -2.60
N PHE A 116 11.43 6.64 -3.46
CA PHE A 116 10.19 5.97 -3.06
C PHE A 116 10.46 4.83 -2.08
N GLU A 117 11.28 3.87 -2.48
CA GLU A 117 11.53 2.64 -1.72
C GLU A 117 11.99 2.89 -0.28
N PRO A 118 13.04 3.69 -0.01
CA PRO A 118 13.45 3.95 1.37
C PRO A 118 12.38 4.67 2.20
N ARG A 119 11.61 5.58 1.59
CA ARG A 119 10.51 6.29 2.29
C ARG A 119 9.35 5.35 2.59
N TYR A 120 9.03 4.46 1.67
CA TYR A 120 7.96 3.49 1.84
C TYR A 120 8.31 2.46 2.90
N ILE A 121 9.51 1.88 2.86
CA ILE A 121 9.99 0.94 3.90
C ILE A 121 9.99 1.59 5.28
N ALA A 122 10.45 2.84 5.41
CA ALA A 122 10.42 3.57 6.68
C ALA A 122 8.98 3.76 7.20
N LEU A 123 8.03 4.07 6.31
CA LEU A 123 6.61 4.12 6.66
C LEU A 123 6.09 2.77 7.15
N VAL A 124 6.35 1.69 6.42
CA VAL A 124 5.88 0.34 6.80
C VAL A 124 6.44 -0.09 8.14
N ASN A 125 7.72 0.18 8.41
CA ASN A 125 8.33 -0.10 9.72
C ASN A 125 7.67 0.71 10.84
N SER A 126 7.42 2.01 10.61
CA SER A 126 6.72 2.85 11.58
C SER A 126 5.30 2.36 11.88
N LYS A 127 4.57 1.88 10.86
CA LYS A 127 3.24 1.28 11.01
C LYS A 127 3.31 -0.02 11.81
N ARG A 128 4.23 -0.91 11.45
CA ARG A 128 4.49 -2.16 12.16
C ARG A 128 4.76 -1.93 13.65
N ASP A 129 5.63 -0.98 13.99
CA ASP A 129 5.98 -0.70 15.38
C ASP A 129 4.79 -0.15 16.18
N LYS A 130 3.99 0.73 15.55
CA LYS A 130 2.76 1.26 16.13
C LYS A 130 1.75 0.13 16.39
N LEU A 131 1.53 -0.73 15.39
CA LEU A 131 0.62 -1.88 15.49
C LEU A 131 1.04 -2.85 16.59
N GLU A 132 2.33 -3.14 16.72
CA GLU A 132 2.84 -3.99 17.79
C GLU A 132 2.57 -3.38 19.18
N GLY A 133 2.78 -2.07 19.33
CA GLY A 133 2.47 -1.34 20.55
C GLY A 133 0.98 -1.40 20.92
N GLU A 134 0.11 -1.16 19.93
CA GLU A 134 -1.35 -1.24 20.10
C GLU A 134 -1.81 -2.67 20.42
N ALA A 135 -1.30 -3.69 19.72
CA ALA A 135 -1.61 -5.09 19.98
C ALA A 135 -1.18 -5.52 21.39
N ARG A 136 0.00 -5.09 21.85
CA ARG A 136 0.47 -5.34 23.23
C ARG A 136 -0.42 -4.68 24.28
N SER A 137 -1.00 -3.52 23.97
CA SER A 137 -1.92 -2.82 24.89
C SER A 137 -3.23 -3.58 25.12
N LEU A 138 -3.61 -4.50 24.21
CA LEU A 138 -4.81 -5.33 24.32
C LEU A 138 -4.67 -6.49 25.33
N ARG A 139 -3.51 -6.63 25.99
CA ARG A 139 -3.23 -7.61 27.06
C ARG A 139 -3.47 -9.07 26.66
N VAL A 140 -3.29 -9.39 25.37
CA VAL A 140 -3.30 -10.76 24.84
C VAL A 140 -2.00 -11.49 25.16
N GLY A 141 -2.01 -12.83 25.12
CA GLY A 141 -0.82 -13.64 25.39
C GLY A 141 0.31 -13.36 24.39
N ASN A 142 1.57 -13.38 24.87
CA ASN A 142 2.76 -13.13 24.05
C ASN A 142 2.87 -14.05 22.82
N ASP A 143 2.41 -15.30 22.92
CA ASP A 143 2.43 -16.24 21.79
C ASP A 143 1.44 -15.85 20.69
N THR A 144 0.31 -15.25 21.07
CA THR A 144 -0.71 -14.77 20.14
C THR A 144 -0.28 -13.47 19.48
N ILE A 145 0.39 -12.57 20.23
CA ILE A 145 1.05 -11.40 19.64
C ILE A 145 2.11 -11.84 18.62
N ARG A 146 2.97 -12.80 18.96
CA ARG A 146 4.02 -13.26 18.05
C ARG A 146 3.47 -13.84 16.75
N ARG A 147 2.42 -14.68 16.84
CA ARG A 147 1.74 -15.24 15.66
C ARG A 147 1.07 -14.16 14.82
N PHE A 148 0.36 -13.23 15.47
CA PHE A 148 -0.25 -12.09 14.80
C PHE A 148 0.79 -11.25 14.05
N MET A 149 1.88 -10.85 14.71
CA MET A 149 2.93 -10.04 14.09
C MET A 149 3.63 -10.79 12.95
N SER A 150 3.79 -12.12 13.03
CA SER A 150 4.33 -12.90 11.91
C SER A 150 3.43 -12.83 10.66
N MET A 151 2.11 -12.75 10.83
CA MET A 151 1.17 -12.63 9.72
C MET A 151 1.14 -11.20 9.16
N VAL A 152 1.25 -10.19 10.04
CA VAL A 152 1.47 -8.79 9.65
C VAL A 152 2.76 -8.65 8.82
N ASP A 153 3.87 -9.23 9.28
CA ASP A 153 5.16 -9.14 8.59
C ASP A 153 5.10 -9.79 7.19
N ALA A 154 4.39 -10.92 7.06
CA ALA A 154 4.13 -11.56 5.77
C ALA A 154 3.27 -10.67 4.84
N GLN A 155 2.21 -10.07 5.38
CA GLN A 155 1.37 -9.11 4.65
C GLN A 155 2.17 -7.88 4.18
N HIS A 156 2.98 -7.29 5.06
CA HIS A 156 3.81 -6.13 4.73
C HIS A 156 4.81 -6.46 3.61
N THR A 157 5.39 -7.66 3.64
CA THR A 157 6.31 -8.12 2.59
C THR A 157 5.63 -8.15 1.22
N GLU A 158 4.39 -8.66 1.14
CA GLU A 158 3.61 -8.69 -0.11
C GLU A 158 3.28 -7.27 -0.59
N ILE A 159 2.82 -6.39 0.31
CA ILE A 159 2.50 -5.00 -0.03
C ILE A 159 3.74 -4.27 -0.54
N ILE A 160 4.89 -4.41 0.14
CA ILE A 160 6.17 -3.82 -0.28
C ILE A 160 6.55 -4.34 -1.67
N ALA A 161 6.40 -5.64 -1.93
CA ALA A 161 6.74 -6.22 -3.22
C ALA A 161 5.90 -5.64 -4.36
N VAL A 162 4.58 -5.49 -4.19
CA VAL A 162 3.72 -4.87 -5.21
C VAL A 162 4.05 -3.38 -5.36
N ALA A 163 4.24 -2.66 -4.26
CA ALA A 163 4.59 -1.24 -4.28
C ALA A 163 5.93 -0.98 -5.00
N ALA A 164 6.93 -1.86 -4.82
CA ALA A 164 8.21 -1.79 -5.53
C ALA A 164 8.04 -2.02 -7.04
N LYS A 165 7.21 -2.98 -7.45
CA LYS A 165 6.87 -3.17 -8.88
C LYS A 165 6.18 -1.94 -9.45
N LEU A 166 5.28 -1.31 -8.70
CA LEU A 166 4.55 -0.11 -9.12
C LEU A 166 5.52 1.07 -9.31
N ALA A 167 6.44 1.28 -8.36
CA ALA A 167 7.50 2.27 -8.48
C ALA A 167 8.39 2.05 -9.71
N ALA A 168 8.78 0.79 -9.98
CA ALA A 168 9.56 0.45 -11.18
C ALA A 168 8.79 0.76 -12.47
N ALA A 169 7.48 0.47 -12.52
CA ALA A 169 6.65 0.78 -13.67
C ALA A 169 6.48 2.30 -13.90
N HIS A 170 6.35 3.10 -12.83
CA HIS A 170 6.40 4.57 -12.95
C HIS A 170 7.76 5.07 -13.45
N ALA A 171 8.87 4.50 -12.98
CA ALA A 171 10.21 4.86 -13.49
C ALA A 171 10.33 4.56 -14.99
N GLU A 172 9.84 3.41 -15.46
CA GLU A 172 9.80 3.07 -16.88
C GLU A 172 8.92 4.03 -17.70
N TYR A 173 7.75 4.41 -17.16
CA TYR A 173 6.86 5.40 -17.76
C TYR A 173 7.56 6.74 -17.95
N TYR A 174 8.14 7.31 -16.88
CA TYR A 174 8.83 8.61 -16.96
C TYR A 174 10.03 8.57 -17.90
N LYS A 175 10.82 7.50 -17.86
CA LYS A 175 11.97 7.33 -18.76
C LYS A 175 11.56 7.23 -20.23
N ALA A 176 10.43 6.57 -20.51
CA ALA A 176 9.89 6.50 -21.87
C ALA A 176 9.34 7.86 -22.32
N TYR A 177 8.68 8.59 -21.42
CA TYR A 177 8.13 9.92 -21.71
C TYR A 177 9.24 10.96 -21.91
N ASP A 178 10.30 10.95 -21.08
CA ASP A 178 11.50 11.78 -21.25
C ASP A 178 12.10 11.62 -22.65
N LYS A 179 12.19 10.38 -23.15
CA LYS A 179 12.66 10.10 -24.52
C LYS A 179 11.75 10.72 -25.58
N CYS A 180 10.43 10.59 -25.43
CA CYS A 180 9.47 11.23 -26.34
C CYS A 180 9.67 12.76 -26.36
N VAL A 181 9.69 13.40 -25.19
CA VAL A 181 9.81 14.86 -25.07
C VAL A 181 11.18 15.36 -25.57
N THR A 182 12.26 14.63 -25.29
CA THR A 182 13.60 14.92 -25.80
C THR A 182 13.64 14.89 -27.33
N LEU A 183 12.97 13.92 -27.96
CA LEU A 183 12.86 13.88 -29.43
C LEU A 183 12.03 15.05 -29.97
N LEU A 184 10.93 15.41 -29.30
CA LEU A 184 10.13 16.58 -29.69
C LEU A 184 10.93 17.89 -29.58
N LEU A 185 11.68 18.08 -28.49
CA LEU A 185 12.55 19.26 -28.33
C LEU A 185 13.63 19.35 -29.41
N ARG A 186 14.24 18.21 -29.76
CA ARG A 186 15.28 18.15 -30.79
C ARG A 186 14.74 18.51 -32.16
N GLU A 187 13.54 18.06 -32.47
CA GLU A 187 12.90 18.18 -33.79
C GLU A 187 11.88 19.33 -33.82
N PHE A 188 11.93 20.23 -32.84
CA PHE A 188 10.97 21.32 -32.70
C PHE A 188 10.97 22.21 -33.94
N GLY A 189 9.80 22.42 -34.53
CA GLY A 189 9.61 23.14 -35.79
C GLY A 189 9.86 22.31 -37.06
N ILE A 190 10.33 21.06 -36.92
CA ILE A 190 10.55 20.13 -38.04
C ILE A 190 9.37 19.16 -38.20
N TYR A 191 8.88 18.60 -37.10
CA TYR A 191 7.70 17.73 -37.13
C TYR A 191 6.42 18.53 -37.39
N LYS A 192 5.38 17.84 -37.87
CA LYS A 192 4.02 18.38 -37.98
C LYS A 192 3.09 17.63 -37.05
N VAL A 193 2.02 18.26 -36.61
CA VAL A 193 0.93 17.55 -35.91
C VAL A 193 -0.22 17.34 -36.86
N LYS A 194 -0.65 16.09 -37.04
CA LYS A 194 -1.83 15.71 -37.85
C LYS A 194 -2.70 14.78 -37.02
N ASP A 195 -3.98 15.09 -36.89
CA ASP A 195 -4.95 14.29 -36.12
C ASP A 195 -4.47 13.95 -34.69
N GLY A 196 -3.77 14.90 -34.05
CA GLY A 196 -3.20 14.72 -32.71
C GLY A 196 -1.92 13.88 -32.64
N GLN A 197 -1.38 13.43 -33.78
CA GLN A 197 -0.15 12.66 -33.87
C GLN A 197 1.02 13.49 -34.40
N PHE A 198 2.22 13.23 -33.87
CA PHE A 198 3.46 13.82 -34.37
C PHE A 198 3.95 13.08 -35.61
N VAL A 199 4.09 13.81 -36.71
CA VAL A 199 4.57 13.33 -38.01
C VAL A 199 5.96 13.90 -38.24
N PHE A 200 6.96 13.03 -38.18
CA PHE A 200 8.36 13.40 -38.42
C PHE A 200 8.72 13.20 -39.90
N PRO A 201 9.53 14.08 -40.52
CA PRO A 201 9.97 13.92 -41.90
C PRO A 201 11.02 12.81 -42.07
N PHE A 202 11.73 12.44 -41.00
CA PHE A 202 12.75 11.40 -41.02
C PHE A 202 12.23 10.11 -40.36
N GLN A 203 12.29 8.99 -41.09
CA GLN A 203 11.80 7.70 -40.62
C GLN A 203 12.48 7.25 -39.31
N LEU A 204 13.80 7.42 -39.20
CA LEU A 204 14.54 7.05 -37.99
C LEU A 204 14.03 7.79 -36.74
N THR A 205 13.67 9.07 -36.87
CA THR A 205 13.10 9.86 -35.78
C THR A 205 11.70 9.35 -35.42
N ALA A 206 10.87 9.09 -36.44
CA ALA A 206 9.53 8.51 -36.24
C ALA A 206 9.60 7.16 -35.52
N ASP A 207 10.50 6.26 -35.93
CA ASP A 207 10.66 4.93 -35.33
C ASP A 207 11.12 5.02 -33.87
N ASN A 208 12.05 5.93 -33.56
CA ASN A 208 12.51 6.15 -32.20
C ASN A 208 11.41 6.74 -31.31
N TYR A 209 10.63 7.70 -31.82
CA TYR A 209 9.49 8.27 -31.11
C TYR A 209 8.42 7.21 -30.85
N ASN A 210 8.04 6.45 -31.88
CA ASN A 210 7.03 5.41 -31.78
C ASN A 210 7.45 4.30 -30.80
N ARG A 211 8.73 3.93 -30.77
CA ARG A 211 9.26 2.98 -29.79
C ARG A 211 9.16 3.51 -28.36
N ALA A 212 9.50 4.78 -28.14
CA ALA A 212 9.39 5.40 -26.83
C ALA A 212 7.92 5.52 -26.39
N ALA A 213 7.03 5.94 -27.30
CA ALA A 213 5.59 6.02 -27.04
C ALA A 213 4.98 4.64 -26.74
N ALA A 214 5.38 3.59 -27.45
CA ALA A 214 4.94 2.22 -27.18
C ALA A 214 5.43 1.73 -25.81
N ALA A 215 6.67 2.03 -25.43
CA ALA A 215 7.20 1.71 -24.09
C ALA A 215 6.43 2.45 -22.98
N MET A 216 6.08 3.72 -23.20
CA MET A 216 5.27 4.52 -22.29
C MET A 216 3.87 3.88 -22.11
N MET A 217 3.21 3.51 -23.21
CA MET A 217 1.90 2.83 -23.15
C MET A 217 1.98 1.47 -22.43
N ALA A 218 3.04 0.70 -22.66
CA ALA A 218 3.26 -0.57 -21.97
C ALA A 218 3.44 -0.36 -20.45
N ALA A 219 4.20 0.65 -20.05
CA ALA A 219 4.37 1.02 -18.65
C ALA A 219 3.04 1.48 -18.02
N THR A 220 2.25 2.32 -18.70
CA THR A 220 0.91 2.71 -18.23
C THR A 220 -0.01 1.50 -18.03
N LYS A 221 -0.02 0.56 -18.98
CA LYS A 221 -0.77 -0.69 -18.82
C LYS A 221 -0.28 -1.48 -17.61
N ARG A 222 1.04 -1.57 -17.42
CA ARG A 222 1.64 -2.28 -16.29
C ARG A 222 1.30 -1.64 -14.94
N ILE A 223 1.25 -0.31 -14.88
CA ILE A 223 0.79 0.44 -13.69
C ILE A 223 -0.65 0.05 -13.36
N ALA A 224 -1.55 0.06 -14.33
CA ALA A 224 -2.95 -0.33 -14.11
C ALA A 224 -3.09 -1.78 -13.63
N GLU A 225 -2.36 -2.73 -14.23
CA GLU A 225 -2.34 -4.13 -13.78
C GLU A 225 -1.83 -4.28 -12.33
N LEU A 226 -0.85 -3.47 -11.94
CA LEU A 226 -0.28 -3.49 -10.59
C LEU A 226 -1.17 -2.78 -9.56
N ASP A 227 -1.92 -1.75 -9.96
CA ASP A 227 -2.97 -1.13 -9.16
C ASP A 227 -4.09 -2.13 -8.84
N ASP A 228 -4.46 -2.96 -9.83
CA ASP A 228 -5.40 -4.05 -9.65
C ASP A 228 -4.83 -5.13 -8.71
N GLU A 229 -3.55 -5.51 -8.88
CA GLU A 229 -2.84 -6.44 -7.99
C GLU A 229 -2.81 -5.92 -6.54
N MET A 230 -2.53 -4.63 -6.34
CA MET A 230 -2.54 -3.98 -5.03
C MET A 230 -3.92 -4.01 -4.39
N THR A 231 -4.97 -3.70 -5.16
CA THR A 231 -6.37 -3.74 -4.70
C THR A 231 -6.80 -5.16 -4.33
N ALA A 232 -6.34 -6.16 -5.09
CA ALA A 232 -6.63 -7.57 -4.86
C ALA A 232 -5.95 -8.15 -3.60
N LEU A 233 -4.95 -7.46 -3.01
CA LEU A 233 -4.37 -7.88 -1.74
C LEU A 233 -5.38 -7.85 -0.60
N GLY A 234 -6.32 -6.90 -0.58
CA GLY A 234 -7.31 -6.76 0.50
C GLY A 234 -8.08 -8.07 0.80
N PRO A 235 -8.78 -8.65 -0.19
CA PRO A 235 -9.45 -9.95 -0.01
C PRO A 235 -8.52 -11.09 0.39
N SER A 236 -7.29 -11.14 -0.14
CA SER A 236 -6.27 -12.13 0.23
C SER A 236 -5.88 -12.03 1.72
N GLN A 237 -5.64 -10.80 2.21
CA GLN A 237 -5.34 -10.56 3.61
C GLN A 237 -6.51 -10.94 4.52
N LEU A 238 -7.74 -10.66 4.10
CA LEU A 238 -8.92 -11.00 4.87
C LEU A 238 -9.09 -12.52 5.04
N ASN A 239 -8.79 -13.31 4.01
CA ASN A 239 -8.76 -14.77 4.12
C ASN A 239 -7.64 -15.26 5.05
N ARG A 240 -6.47 -14.60 5.02
CA ARG A 240 -5.38 -14.87 5.97
C ARG A 240 -5.82 -14.61 7.42
N TRP A 241 -6.56 -13.53 7.67
CA TRP A 241 -7.12 -13.26 9.00
C TRP A 241 -8.18 -14.26 9.45
N LYS A 242 -8.96 -14.86 8.53
CA LYS A 242 -9.84 -15.98 8.87
C LYS A 242 -9.06 -17.20 9.35
N ALA A 243 -7.96 -17.54 8.67
CA ALA A 243 -7.10 -18.64 9.09
C ALA A 243 -6.40 -18.37 10.44
N PHE A 244 -6.15 -17.11 10.81
CA PHE A 244 -5.61 -16.74 12.13
C PHE A 244 -6.57 -17.09 13.27
N VAL A 245 -7.87 -16.83 13.08
CA VAL A 245 -8.90 -17.06 14.12
C VAL A 245 -9.35 -18.52 14.21
N GLU A 246 -9.03 -19.34 13.20
CA GLU A 246 -9.27 -20.79 13.18
C GLU A 246 -8.23 -21.61 13.93
N GLN A 247 -7.09 -21.01 14.30
CA GLN A 247 -5.94 -21.63 15.00
C GLN A 247 -5.93 -21.35 16.51
#